data_AF-A0AAN7BY89-F1
#
_entry.id   AF-A0AAN7BY89-F1
#
_cell.length_a   1.000
_cell.length_b   1.000
_cell.length_c   1.000
_cell.angle_alpha   90.00
_cell.angle_beta   90.00
_cell.angle_gamma   90.00
#
_symmetry.space_group_name_H-M   'P 1'
#
loop_
_entity.id
_entity.type
_entity.pdbx_description
1 polymer ?
#
loop_
_entity_poly.entity_id
_entity_poly.type
_entity_poly.pdbx_seq_one_letter_code
_entity_poly.pdbx_strand_id
1 'polypeptide(L)'
;MGSLDIPPPHAPRWLVPLHTILMSIAFLLWSACYILMTRRSFATKSYGMPLLALATNVSWEIVNLFYVCEMPLEKIGLVMWLVLDLPLVWATIKFGPEEWKGRWIGRNIGYVLVVLTAIGCVCHYAFTIWWLAERGRGYGTGNIIINKDGKFWGGREGFDTSEMAFWSSGVSQVICSWGCLSMLTTRQHSGGTSYSIW
;
A
#
# COMPACT_ATOMS: atom_id res chain seq x y z
N MET A 1 11.07 4.11 -0.42
CA MET A 1 11.68 3.96 -1.76
C MET A 1 12.34 5.26 -2.11
N GLY A 2 13.45 5.21 -2.84
CA GLY A 2 14.21 6.39 -3.21
C GLY A 2 15.13 6.92 -2.11
N SER A 3 15.41 6.15 -1.04
CA SER A 3 16.42 6.57 -0.05
C SER A 3 17.83 6.69 -0.63
N LEU A 4 18.08 6.14 -1.83
CA LEU A 4 19.32 6.31 -2.60
C LEU A 4 19.28 7.51 -3.55
N ASP A 5 18.15 8.20 -3.66
CA ASP A 5 17.98 9.27 -4.64
C ASP A 5 18.78 10.52 -4.23
N ILE A 6 19.47 11.11 -5.20
CA ILE A 6 20.20 12.36 -5.08
C ILE A 6 19.30 13.48 -5.61
N PRO A 7 18.95 14.48 -4.80
CA PRO A 7 18.15 15.60 -5.27
C PRO A 7 18.96 16.47 -6.26
N PRO A 8 18.29 17.11 -7.25
CA PRO A 8 19.00 17.94 -8.21
C PRO A 8 19.64 19.17 -7.55
N PRO A 9 20.70 19.77 -8.13
CA PRO A 9 21.46 20.85 -7.47
C PRO A 9 20.66 22.09 -7.09
N HIS A 10 19.56 22.36 -7.78
CA HIS A 10 18.66 23.48 -7.51
C HIS A 10 17.62 23.17 -6.43
N ALA A 11 17.50 21.91 -6.00
CA ALA A 11 16.56 21.54 -4.95
C ALA A 11 17.04 22.07 -3.59
N PRO A 12 16.13 22.59 -2.75
CA PRO A 12 16.51 23.09 -1.45
C PRO A 12 17.00 21.95 -0.55
N ARG A 13 18.02 22.23 0.27
CA ARG A 13 18.67 21.23 1.15
C ARG A 13 17.71 20.59 2.17
N TRP A 14 16.61 21.26 2.50
CA TRP A 14 15.60 20.76 3.43
C TRP A 14 14.59 19.79 2.80
N LEU A 15 14.54 19.67 1.47
CA LEU A 15 13.51 18.90 0.76
C LEU A 15 13.54 17.41 1.13
N VAL A 16 14.72 16.79 1.03
CA VAL A 16 14.90 15.36 1.34
C VAL A 16 14.67 15.08 2.83
N PRO A 17 15.26 15.84 3.79
CA PRO A 17 14.94 15.68 5.21
C PRO A 17 13.45 15.79 5.52
N LEU A 18 12.76 16.79 4.95
CA LEU A 18 11.33 16.98 5.16
C LEU A 18 10.53 15.79 4.61
N HIS A 19 10.84 15.32 3.40
CA HIS A 19 10.22 14.13 2.83
C HIS A 19 10.38 12.91 3.75
N THR A 20 11.59 12.66 4.25
CA THR A 20 11.88 11.54 5.16
C THR A 20 11.07 11.64 6.46
N ILE A 21 10.95 12.84 7.04
CA ILE A 21 10.14 13.08 8.25
C ILE A 21 8.67 12.81 7.97
N LEU A 22 8.11 13.37 6.90
CA LEU A 22 6.71 13.18 6.53
C LEU A 22 6.40 11.70 6.24
N MET A 23 7.29 11.00 5.55
CA MET A 23 7.15 9.57 5.28
C MET A 23 7.20 8.74 6.57
N SER A 24 8.07 9.10 7.52
CA SER A 24 8.14 8.44 8.83
C SER A 24 6.87 8.66 9.65
N ILE A 25 6.31 9.87 9.62
CA ILE A 25 5.02 10.16 10.26
C ILE A 25 3.90 9.35 9.60
N ALA A 26 3.85 9.32 8.27
CA ALA A 26 2.87 8.52 7.53
C ALA A 26 2.98 7.03 7.89
N PHE A 27 4.20 6.49 7.99
CA PHE A 27 4.46 5.13 8.43
C PHE A 27 3.88 4.82 9.81
N LEU A 28 4.12 5.70 10.79
CA LEU A 28 3.64 5.53 12.15
C LEU A 28 2.12 5.64 12.24
N LEU A 29 1.53 6.64 11.58
CA LEU A 29 0.07 6.83 11.56
C LEU A 29 -0.62 5.63 10.92
N TRP A 30 -0.10 5.12 9.80
CA TRP A 30 -0.68 3.95 9.14
C TRP A 30 -0.56 2.67 9.97
N SER A 31 0.58 2.50 10.66
CA SER A 31 0.76 1.41 11.62
C SER A 31 -0.26 1.48 12.76
N ALA A 32 -0.53 2.69 13.28
CA ALA A 32 -1.57 2.90 14.27
C ALA A 32 -2.96 2.56 13.70
N CYS A 33 -3.26 2.96 12.46
CA CYS A 33 -4.50 2.58 11.77
C CYS A 33 -4.68 1.06 11.75
N TYR A 34 -3.66 0.29 11.35
CA TYR A 34 -3.75 -1.18 11.32
C TYR A 34 -4.06 -1.78 12.69
N ILE A 35 -3.41 -1.30 13.75
CA ILE A 35 -3.63 -1.76 15.12
C ILE A 35 -5.07 -1.42 15.57
N LEU A 36 -5.51 -0.19 15.33
CA LEU A 36 -6.83 0.30 15.76
C LEU A 36 -7.96 -0.41 15.01
N MET A 37 -7.84 -0.55 13.69
CA MET A 37 -8.77 -1.31 12.85
C MET A 37 -8.84 -2.76 13.27
N THR A 38 -7.70 -3.39 13.57
CA THR A 38 -7.66 -4.76 14.09
C THR A 38 -8.43 -4.86 15.40
N ARG A 39 -8.09 -4.04 16.40
CA ARG A 39 -8.76 -4.05 17.71
C ARG A 39 -10.27 -3.88 17.56
N ARG A 40 -10.70 -2.96 16.70
CA ARG A 40 -12.12 -2.69 16.48
C ARG A 40 -12.83 -3.82 15.73
N SER A 41 -12.17 -4.44 14.76
CA SER A 41 -12.69 -5.60 14.03
C SER A 41 -13.02 -6.75 14.99
N PHE A 42 -12.12 -7.06 15.90
CA PHE A 42 -12.36 -8.06 16.94
C PHE A 42 -13.47 -7.67 17.94
N ALA A 43 -13.49 -6.41 18.38
CA ALA A 43 -14.51 -5.94 19.32
C ALA A 43 -15.92 -5.95 18.72
N THR A 44 -16.04 -5.65 17.43
CA THR A 44 -17.34 -5.56 16.72
C THR A 44 -17.71 -6.84 15.99
N LYS A 45 -16.83 -7.85 15.97
CA LYS A 45 -16.99 -9.09 15.19
C LYS A 45 -17.29 -8.81 13.71
N SER A 46 -16.60 -7.81 13.16
CA SER A 46 -16.65 -7.37 11.77
C SER A 46 -15.22 -7.24 11.24
N TYR A 47 -15.04 -6.88 9.97
CA TYR A 47 -13.72 -6.59 9.41
C TYR A 47 -13.65 -5.15 8.90
N GLY A 48 -12.54 -4.49 9.21
CA GLY A 48 -12.39 -3.04 9.04
C GLY A 48 -11.99 -2.59 7.64
N MET A 49 -11.01 -3.26 7.01
CA MET A 49 -10.55 -2.87 5.68
C MET A 49 -11.33 -3.60 4.58
N PRO A 50 -11.78 -2.92 3.51
CA PRO A 50 -12.44 -3.57 2.38
C PRO A 50 -11.64 -4.71 1.78
N LEU A 51 -12.32 -5.77 1.33
CA LEU A 51 -11.68 -7.02 0.89
C LEU A 51 -10.67 -6.79 -0.23
N LEU A 52 -11.07 -6.02 -1.26
CA LEU A 52 -10.18 -5.67 -2.38
C LEU A 52 -9.04 -4.76 -1.91
N ALA A 53 -9.32 -3.80 -1.02
CA ALA A 53 -8.30 -2.88 -0.51
C ALA A 53 -7.21 -3.63 0.27
N LEU A 54 -7.60 -4.56 1.15
CA LEU A 54 -6.67 -5.40 1.89
C LEU A 54 -5.84 -6.29 0.95
N ALA A 55 -6.48 -6.90 -0.05
CA ALA A 55 -5.78 -7.70 -1.05
C ALA A 55 -4.75 -6.87 -1.83
N THR A 56 -5.12 -5.67 -2.30
CA THR A 56 -4.22 -4.77 -3.01
C THR A 56 -3.10 -4.24 -2.11
N ASN A 57 -3.40 -4.00 -0.83
CA ASN A 57 -2.41 -3.50 0.13
C ASN A 57 -1.32 -4.56 0.41
N VAL A 58 -1.74 -5.77 0.78
CA VAL A 58 -0.82 -6.91 0.99
C VAL A 58 -0.01 -7.18 -0.28
N SER A 59 -0.64 -7.15 -1.45
CA SER A 59 0.04 -7.32 -2.73
C SER A 59 1.11 -6.26 -2.98
N TRP A 60 0.77 -4.99 -2.68
CA TRP A 60 1.66 -3.86 -2.81
C TRP A 60 2.89 -4.06 -1.91
N GLU A 61 2.70 -4.43 -0.66
CA GLU A 61 3.78 -4.65 0.31
C GLU A 61 4.67 -5.83 -0.10
N ILE A 62 4.11 -6.96 -0.56
CA ILE A 62 4.87 -8.13 -1.02
C ILE A 62 5.78 -7.78 -2.19
N VAL A 63 5.24 -7.25 -3.30
CA VAL A 63 6.04 -6.97 -4.50
C VAL A 63 7.10 -5.92 -4.19
N ASN A 64 6.75 -4.89 -3.43
CA ASN A 64 7.71 -3.85 -3.09
C ASN A 64 8.82 -4.36 -2.18
N LEU A 65 8.51 -5.24 -1.23
CA LEU A 65 9.50 -5.83 -0.33
C LEU A 65 10.51 -6.70 -1.08
N PHE A 66 10.03 -7.54 -2.00
CA PHE A 66 10.86 -8.57 -2.64
C PHE A 66 11.49 -8.13 -3.96
N TYR A 67 10.89 -7.16 -4.68
CA TYR A 67 11.36 -6.75 -6.01
C TYR A 67 11.87 -5.31 -6.07
N VAL A 68 11.11 -4.35 -5.54
CA VAL A 68 11.40 -2.93 -5.77
C VAL A 68 12.43 -2.39 -4.77
N CYS A 69 12.25 -2.70 -3.49
CA CYS A 69 12.99 -2.09 -2.42
C CYS A 69 14.42 -2.64 -2.33
N GLU A 70 15.42 -1.75 -2.32
CA GLU A 70 16.83 -2.11 -2.20
C GLU A 70 17.37 -1.90 -0.79
N MET A 71 16.91 -0.82 -0.13
CA MET A 71 17.49 -0.38 1.13
C MET A 71 16.99 -1.18 2.33
N PRO A 72 17.88 -1.69 3.21
CA PRO A 72 17.48 -2.49 4.37
C PRO A 72 16.44 -1.82 5.28
N LEU A 73 16.57 -0.51 5.52
CA LEU A 73 15.63 0.24 6.36
C LEU A 73 14.21 0.25 5.78
N GLU A 74 14.10 0.45 4.46
CA GLU A 74 12.82 0.44 3.76
C GLU A 74 12.20 -0.96 3.76
N LYS A 75 13.01 -2.02 3.61
CA LYS A 75 12.56 -3.42 3.73
C LYS A 75 12.01 -3.72 5.11
N ILE A 76 12.66 -3.25 6.17
CA ILE A 76 12.17 -3.41 7.54
C ILE A 76 10.78 -2.76 7.69
N GLY A 77 10.61 -1.54 7.17
CA GLY A 77 9.31 -0.87 7.18
C GLY A 77 8.22 -1.67 6.46
N LEU A 78 8.52 -2.20 5.26
CA LEU A 78 7.58 -3.04 4.50
C LEU A 78 7.26 -4.37 5.22
N VAL A 79 8.24 -5.01 5.85
CA VAL A 79 8.02 -6.22 6.67
C VAL A 79 7.11 -5.90 7.86
N MET A 80 7.34 -4.77 8.54
CA MET A 80 6.52 -4.35 9.67
C MET A 80 5.06 -4.14 9.26
N TRP A 81 4.81 -3.45 8.15
CA TRP A 81 3.46 -3.29 7.63
C TRP A 81 2.82 -4.63 7.24
N LEU A 82 3.57 -5.51 6.56
CA LEU A 82 3.06 -6.82 6.16
C LEU A 82 2.69 -7.70 7.36
N VAL A 83 3.44 -7.60 8.46
CA VAL A 83 3.13 -8.27 9.72
C VAL A 83 1.87 -7.67 10.37
N LEU A 84 1.69 -6.34 10.30
CA LEU A 84 0.49 -5.66 10.81
C LEU A 84 -0.77 -5.96 9.98
N ASP A 85 -0.62 -6.38 8.73
CA ASP A 85 -1.72 -6.86 7.90
C ASP A 85 -2.24 -8.25 8.34
N LEU A 86 -1.41 -9.11 8.97
CA LEU A 86 -1.81 -10.47 9.35
C LEU A 86 -3.06 -10.50 10.27
N PRO A 87 -3.17 -9.67 11.32
CA PRO A 87 -4.38 -9.59 12.13
C PRO A 87 -5.60 -9.06 11.36
N LEU A 88 -5.42 -8.19 10.37
CA LEU A 88 -6.51 -7.68 9.52
C LEU A 88 -7.01 -8.76 8.54
N VAL A 89 -6.08 -9.50 7.93
CA VAL A 89 -6.37 -10.70 7.12
C VAL A 89 -7.16 -11.70 7.95
N TRP A 90 -6.68 -11.99 9.15
CA TRP A 90 -7.36 -12.90 10.05
C TRP A 90 -8.77 -12.41 10.45
N ALA A 91 -8.92 -11.13 10.82
CA ALA A 91 -10.23 -10.56 11.13
C ALA A 91 -11.18 -10.64 9.94
N THR A 92 -10.68 -10.41 8.72
CA THR A 92 -11.46 -10.54 7.47
C THR A 92 -11.93 -11.97 7.25
N ILE A 93 -11.05 -12.96 7.38
CA ILE A 93 -11.40 -14.36 7.20
C ILE A 93 -12.38 -14.83 8.28
N LYS A 94 -12.17 -14.40 9.53
CA LYS A 94 -12.97 -14.84 10.68
C LYS A 94 -14.36 -14.21 10.72
N PHE A 95 -14.45 -12.91 10.47
CA PHE A 95 -15.68 -12.13 10.67
C PHE A 95 -16.39 -11.76 9.36
N GLY A 96 -15.69 -11.75 8.23
CA GLY A 96 -16.30 -11.44 6.94
C GLY A 96 -17.43 -12.38 6.50
N PRO A 97 -17.49 -13.67 6.84
CA PRO A 97 -18.65 -14.50 6.49
C PRO A 97 -19.99 -13.95 7.02
N GLU A 98 -19.98 -13.28 8.18
CA GLU A 98 -21.18 -12.65 8.75
C GLU A 98 -21.61 -11.40 7.95
N GLU A 99 -20.66 -10.60 7.50
CA GLU A 99 -20.91 -9.43 6.64
C GLU A 99 -21.44 -9.79 5.25
N TRP A 100 -21.12 -11.01 4.79
CA TRP A 100 -21.50 -11.55 3.49
C TRP A 100 -22.53 -12.68 3.60
N LYS A 101 -23.34 -12.67 4.68
CA LYS A 101 -24.26 -13.77 4.99
C LYS A 101 -25.17 -14.12 3.82
N GLY A 102 -25.26 -15.41 3.51
CA GLY A 102 -26.07 -15.94 2.40
C GLY A 102 -25.43 -15.78 1.01
N ARG A 103 -24.26 -15.13 0.89
CA ARG A 103 -23.56 -14.95 -0.40
C ARG A 103 -22.40 -15.94 -0.55
N TRP A 104 -22.08 -16.29 -1.79
CA TRP A 104 -20.96 -17.19 -2.10
C TRP A 104 -19.61 -16.65 -1.59
N ILE A 105 -19.40 -15.34 -1.69
CA ILE A 105 -18.17 -14.66 -1.23
C ILE A 105 -17.93 -14.91 0.26
N GLY A 106 -18.97 -14.80 1.10
CA GLY A 106 -18.82 -15.01 2.55
C GLY A 106 -18.39 -16.42 2.92
N ARG A 107 -18.91 -17.43 2.22
CA ARG A 107 -18.54 -18.84 2.43
C ARG A 107 -17.11 -19.15 2.00
N ASN A 108 -16.56 -18.38 1.07
CA ASN A 108 -15.26 -18.63 0.45
C ASN A 108 -14.28 -17.47 0.69
N ILE A 109 -14.51 -16.62 1.70
CA ILE A 109 -13.85 -15.32 1.79
C ILE A 109 -12.32 -15.42 1.86
N GLY A 110 -11.78 -16.45 2.54
CA GLY A 110 -10.35 -16.71 2.58
C GLY A 110 -9.77 -17.07 1.21
N TYR A 111 -10.47 -17.92 0.44
CA TYR A 111 -10.07 -18.24 -0.93
C TYR A 111 -10.14 -17.01 -1.84
N VAL A 112 -11.22 -16.23 -1.74
CA VAL A 112 -11.37 -14.97 -2.49
C VAL A 112 -10.23 -14.02 -2.16
N LEU A 113 -9.88 -13.84 -0.88
CA LEU A 113 -8.78 -12.99 -0.46
C LEU A 113 -7.44 -13.47 -1.06
N VAL A 114 -7.13 -14.77 -0.99
CA VAL A 114 -5.89 -15.33 -1.57
C VAL A 114 -5.83 -15.10 -3.08
N VAL A 115 -6.93 -15.35 -3.81
CA VAL A 115 -6.99 -15.13 -5.26
C VAL A 115 -6.83 -13.66 -5.60
N LEU A 116 -7.53 -12.76 -4.89
CA LEU A 116 -7.39 -11.32 -5.11
C LEU A 116 -5.98 -10.82 -4.81
N THR A 117 -5.33 -11.32 -3.75
CA THR A 117 -3.93 -10.98 -3.44
C THR A 117 -2.98 -11.54 -4.50
N ALA A 118 -3.19 -12.76 -4.99
CA ALA A 118 -2.36 -13.32 -6.06
C ALA A 118 -2.48 -12.49 -7.35
N ILE A 119 -3.70 -12.12 -7.74
CA ILE A 119 -3.95 -11.23 -8.88
C ILE A 119 -3.31 -9.87 -8.64
N GLY A 120 -3.48 -9.29 -7.44
CA GLY A 120 -2.88 -8.03 -7.06
C GLY A 120 -1.36 -8.05 -7.17
N CYS A 121 -0.70 -9.12 -6.70
CA CYS A 121 0.74 -9.32 -6.86
C CYS A 121 1.14 -9.35 -8.33
N VAL A 122 0.43 -10.09 -9.17
CA VAL A 122 0.72 -10.16 -10.62
C VAL A 122 0.55 -8.79 -11.28
N CYS A 123 -0.56 -8.10 -11.01
CA CYS A 123 -0.83 -6.78 -11.59
C CYS A 123 0.19 -5.73 -11.15
N HIS A 124 0.50 -5.67 -9.85
CA HIS A 124 1.47 -4.71 -9.32
C HIS A 124 2.91 -5.07 -9.73
N TYR A 125 3.25 -6.35 -9.82
CA TYR A 125 4.53 -6.78 -10.37
C TYR A 125 4.66 -6.42 -11.86
N ALA A 126 3.61 -6.65 -12.66
CA ALA A 126 3.60 -6.23 -14.07
C ALA A 126 3.75 -4.71 -14.21
N PHE A 127 3.09 -3.93 -13.36
CA PHE A 127 3.24 -2.48 -13.32
C PHE A 127 4.67 -2.06 -12.95
N THR A 128 5.27 -2.66 -11.92
CA THR A 128 6.63 -2.31 -11.49
C THR A 128 7.69 -2.71 -12.51
N ILE A 129 7.56 -3.88 -13.16
CA ILE A 129 8.42 -4.25 -14.29
C ILE A 129 8.27 -3.24 -15.43
N TRP A 130 7.03 -2.95 -15.83
CA TRP A 130 6.77 -1.99 -16.90
C TRP A 130 7.34 -0.61 -16.57
N TRP A 131 7.25 -0.17 -15.31
CA TRP A 131 7.80 1.10 -14.87
C TRP A 131 9.34 1.12 -14.93
N LEU A 132 9.97 0.03 -14.48
CA LEU A 132 11.42 -0.08 -14.33
C LEU A 132 12.11 -0.67 -15.58
N ALA A 133 11.37 -0.91 -16.67
CA ALA A 133 11.90 -1.44 -17.92
C ALA A 133 12.71 -0.39 -18.70
N GLU A 134 12.42 0.90 -18.53
CA GLU A 134 12.99 1.97 -19.34
C GLU A 134 13.45 3.15 -18.48
N ARG A 135 14.65 3.67 -18.79
CA ARG A 135 15.19 4.85 -18.14
C ARG A 135 14.30 6.06 -18.39
N GLY A 136 14.10 6.87 -17.36
CA GLY A 136 13.42 8.15 -17.47
C GLY A 136 11.91 8.04 -17.38
N ARG A 137 11.30 6.86 -17.31
CA ARG A 137 9.84 6.68 -17.25
C ARG A 137 9.20 7.43 -16.07
N GLY A 138 8.05 8.05 -16.33
CA GLY A 138 7.31 8.86 -15.36
C GLY A 138 7.06 10.28 -15.87
N TYR A 139 6.62 11.18 -14.99
CA TYR A 139 6.44 12.58 -15.36
C TYR A 139 7.79 13.30 -15.47
N GLY A 140 7.91 14.19 -16.46
CA GLY A 140 9.08 15.06 -16.68
C GLY A 140 10.10 14.55 -17.71
N THR A 141 9.95 13.33 -18.24
CA THR A 141 10.91 12.71 -19.17
C THR A 141 11.12 13.50 -20.46
N GLY A 142 12.37 13.67 -20.88
CA GLY A 142 12.73 14.27 -22.19
C GLY A 142 12.83 15.80 -22.20
N ASN A 143 12.54 16.47 -21.09
CA ASN A 143 12.82 17.90 -20.93
C ASN A 143 14.24 18.09 -20.35
N ILE A 144 15.04 18.96 -20.97
CA ILE A 144 16.40 19.35 -20.49
C ILE A 144 16.39 19.83 -19.03
N ILE A 145 15.22 20.24 -18.52
CA ILE A 145 15.03 20.82 -17.19
C ILE A 145 14.71 19.76 -16.12
N ILE A 146 14.16 18.58 -16.48
CA ILE A 146 13.70 17.55 -15.52
C ILE A 146 14.10 16.16 -16.02
N ASN A 147 15.40 15.88 -16.04
CA ASN A 147 15.89 14.52 -16.24
C ASN A 147 15.74 13.73 -14.92
N LYS A 148 15.52 12.42 -14.99
CA LYS A 148 15.48 11.52 -13.81
C LYS A 148 16.89 11.28 -13.22
N ASP A 149 17.80 12.22 -13.41
CA ASP A 149 19.16 12.16 -12.89
C ASP A 149 19.12 12.18 -11.36
N GLY A 150 20.03 11.45 -10.75
CA GLY A 150 20.04 11.20 -9.31
C GLY A 150 19.02 10.17 -8.82
N LYS A 151 18.14 9.63 -9.68
CA LYS A 151 17.22 8.53 -9.30
C LYS A 151 17.89 7.17 -9.52
N PHE A 152 17.93 6.32 -8.50
CA PHE A 152 18.65 5.05 -8.59
C PHE A 152 17.75 3.85 -8.34
N TRP A 153 17.94 2.81 -9.15
CA TRP A 153 17.41 1.48 -8.90
C TRP A 153 18.28 0.39 -9.54
N GLY A 154 18.61 -0.66 -8.79
CA GLY A 154 19.41 -1.79 -9.28
C GLY A 154 20.82 -1.39 -9.68
N GLY A 155 21.41 -0.44 -8.96
CA GLY A 155 22.72 0.16 -9.29
C GLY A 155 22.75 1.00 -10.57
N ARG A 156 21.60 1.30 -11.17
CA ARG A 156 21.48 2.08 -12.40
C ARG A 156 20.72 3.38 -12.16
N GLU A 157 21.14 4.43 -12.85
CA GLU A 157 20.53 5.75 -12.76
C GLU A 157 19.34 5.91 -13.74
N GLY A 158 18.40 6.77 -13.38
CA GLY A 158 17.26 7.20 -14.17
C GLY A 158 16.00 6.36 -13.96
N PHE A 159 15.93 5.60 -12.87
CA PHE A 159 14.78 4.79 -12.49
C PHE A 159 14.14 5.34 -11.22
N ASP A 160 12.97 5.96 -11.35
CA ASP A 160 12.32 6.67 -10.25
C ASP A 160 11.34 5.76 -9.49
N THR A 161 11.85 5.08 -8.46
CA THR A 161 11.02 4.24 -7.57
C THR A 161 10.14 5.06 -6.63
N SER A 162 10.51 6.31 -6.35
CA SER A 162 9.72 7.22 -5.52
C SER A 162 8.40 7.58 -6.20
N GLU A 163 8.46 7.99 -7.48
CA GLU A 163 7.25 8.31 -8.25
C GLU A 163 6.41 7.05 -8.51
N MET A 164 7.05 5.92 -8.83
CA MET A 164 6.35 4.64 -8.98
C MET A 164 5.57 4.27 -7.71
N ALA A 165 6.19 4.43 -6.53
CA ALA A 165 5.56 4.17 -5.25
C ALA A 165 4.39 5.14 -5.00
N PHE A 166 4.55 6.42 -5.35
CA PHE A 166 3.49 7.41 -5.25
C PHE A 166 2.25 6.99 -6.06
N TRP A 167 2.41 6.63 -7.33
CA TRP A 167 1.27 6.23 -8.17
C TRP A 167 0.64 4.92 -7.71
N SER A 168 1.45 3.89 -7.45
CA SER A 168 0.92 2.59 -7.03
C SER A 168 0.24 2.63 -5.66
N SER A 169 0.80 3.37 -4.69
CA SER A 169 0.14 3.58 -3.40
C SER A 169 -1.11 4.44 -3.53
N GLY A 170 -1.10 5.46 -4.38
CA GLY A 170 -2.28 6.29 -4.67
C GLY A 170 -3.46 5.47 -5.19
N VAL A 171 -3.22 4.53 -6.10
CA VAL A 171 -4.26 3.60 -6.59
C VAL A 171 -4.82 2.76 -5.42
N SER A 172 -3.96 2.18 -4.59
CA SER A 172 -4.40 1.44 -3.40
C SER A 172 -5.24 2.29 -2.45
N GLN A 173 -4.88 3.56 -2.25
CA GLN A 173 -5.64 4.48 -1.40
C GLN A 173 -7.01 4.84 -2.00
N VAL A 174 -7.11 5.00 -3.31
CA VAL A 174 -8.40 5.22 -4.00
C VAL A 174 -9.31 4.00 -3.85
N ILE A 175 -8.76 2.79 -4.05
CA ILE A 175 -9.50 1.52 -3.85
C ILE A 175 -9.97 1.40 -2.39
N CYS A 176 -9.12 1.71 -1.43
CA CYS A 176 -9.46 1.73 -0.02
C CYS A 176 -10.57 2.72 0.30
N SER A 177 -10.43 3.98 -0.14
CA SER A 177 -11.41 5.05 0.10
C SER A 177 -12.79 4.69 -0.48
N TRP A 178 -12.84 4.25 -1.72
CA TRP A 178 -14.08 3.82 -2.38
C TRP A 178 -14.67 2.59 -1.71
N GLY A 179 -13.85 1.60 -1.36
CA GLY A 179 -14.28 0.39 -0.69
C GLY A 179 -14.87 0.65 0.70
N CYS A 180 -14.29 1.59 1.46
CA CYS A 180 -14.79 2.00 2.77
C CYS A 180 -16.18 2.63 2.65
N LEU A 181 -16.36 3.53 1.67
CA LEU A 181 -17.68 4.12 1.38
C LEU A 181 -18.69 3.04 0.97
N SER A 182 -18.30 2.11 0.09
CA SER A 182 -19.15 0.99 -0.32
C SER A 182 -19.52 0.07 0.84
N MET A 183 -18.63 -0.18 1.79
CA MET A 183 -18.94 -0.98 2.98
C MET A 183 -19.98 -0.30 3.86
N LEU A 184 -19.84 1.02 4.09
CA LEU A 184 -20.83 1.78 4.87
C LEU A 184 -22.22 1.72 4.23
N THR A 185 -22.31 1.89 2.91
CA THR A 185 -23.61 1.86 2.20
C THR A 185 -24.20 0.44 2.09
N THR A 186 -23.39 -0.60 2.00
CA THR A 186 -23.89 -1.98 1.85
C THR A 186 -24.23 -2.63 3.19
N ARG A 187 -23.46 -2.35 4.24
CA ARG A 187 -23.65 -2.94 5.58
C ARG A 187 -24.59 -2.15 6.45
N GLN A 188 -24.73 -0.84 6.21
CA GLN A 188 -25.50 0.08 7.06
C GLN A 188 -24.99 0.15 8.52
N HIS A 189 -23.72 -0.21 8.77
CA HIS A 189 -23.02 0.00 10.03
C HIS A 189 -21.51 0.16 9.80
N SER A 190 -20.81 0.75 10.78
CA SER A 190 -19.36 1.03 10.75
C SER A 190 -18.52 0.02 11.53
N GLY A 191 -18.94 -1.26 11.50
CA GLY A 191 -18.21 -2.35 12.15
C GLY A 191 -16.76 -2.42 11.65
N GLY A 192 -15.80 -2.58 12.55
CA GLY A 192 -14.37 -2.60 12.23
C GLY A 192 -13.68 -1.24 12.06
N THR A 193 -14.40 -0.14 11.76
CA THR A 193 -13.79 1.19 11.44
C THR A 193 -14.57 2.43 11.93
N SER A 194 -15.34 2.32 13.03
CA SER A 194 -16.12 3.45 13.56
C SER A 194 -15.28 4.60 14.17
N TYR A 195 -15.86 5.80 14.28
CA TYR A 195 -15.23 6.99 14.89
C TYR A 195 -14.62 6.79 16.29
N SER A 196 -15.04 5.79 17.07
CA SER A 196 -14.47 5.52 18.39
C SER A 196 -12.97 5.14 18.39
N ILE A 197 -12.37 4.92 17.22
CA ILE A 197 -10.94 4.58 17.09
C ILE A 197 -10.14 5.63 16.31
N TRP A 198 -10.76 6.74 15.91
CA TRP A 198 -10.13 7.84 15.17
C TRP A 198 -10.15 9.10 16.03
#